data_AF-A0A3D2WP04-F1
#
_entry.id   AF-A0A3D2WP04-F1
#
_cell.length_a   1.000
_cell.length_b   1.000
_cell.length_c   1.000
_cell.angle_alpha   90.00
_cell.angle_beta   90.00
_cell.angle_gamma   90.00
#
_symmetry.space_group_name_H-M   'P 1'
#
loop_
_entity.id
_entity.type
_entity.pdbx_description
1 polymer ?
#
loop_
_entity_poly.entity_id
_entity_poly.type
_entity_poly.pdbx_seq_one_letter_code
_entity_poly.pdbx_strand_id
1 'polypeptide(L)'
;MIGGFIGEVGLDFIIAIATRGIGLIPRAAQLIGGLSYKVLKVMLQIYDAVQAKAGQALEASRAAQRRLDVKLNRAIAPKSNTLNVNTGLKQTGGGGYSASADELYDAIRDSDTDVSMIASNTGFKPENIQKVKNHVFYDEHLLDRYVDYGIPAKVGRFDSTIEQANAWKRLENGTYTDLDITWLKHETAERWYEKKYNSGYSEAHNRVDSRWSGFPWEEE
;
A
#
# COMPACT_ATOMS: atom_id res chain seq x y z
N MET A 1 44.11 28.69 -13.52
CA MET A 1 43.70 27.26 -13.48
C MET A 1 42.36 27.19 -12.77
N ILE A 2 41.27 27.30 -13.51
CA ILE A 2 39.89 27.18 -13.01
C ILE A 2 39.28 26.03 -13.80
N GLY A 3 39.33 24.83 -13.22
CA GLY A 3 38.87 23.61 -13.88
C GLY A 3 39.15 22.45 -12.95
N GLY A 4 38.15 22.02 -12.19
CA GLY A 4 38.28 20.82 -11.35
C GLY A 4 37.26 20.61 -10.26
N PHE A 5 36.47 21.61 -9.83
CA PHE A 5 35.68 21.48 -8.58
C PHE A 5 34.15 21.38 -8.74
N ILE A 6 33.62 21.35 -9.98
CA ILE A 6 32.16 21.29 -10.22
C ILE A 6 31.68 19.86 -10.52
N GLY A 7 32.59 18.90 -10.70
CA GLY A 7 32.25 17.52 -11.08
C GLY A 7 31.75 16.63 -9.93
N GLU A 8 32.35 16.71 -8.74
CA GLU A 8 32.05 15.77 -7.65
C GLU A 8 30.78 16.12 -6.86
N VAL A 9 30.51 17.41 -6.61
CA VAL A 9 29.33 17.83 -5.81
C VAL A 9 28.01 17.57 -6.56
N GLY A 10 28.06 17.56 -7.90
CA GLY A 10 26.89 17.22 -8.73
C GLY A 10 26.56 15.73 -8.70
N LEU A 11 27.58 14.85 -8.58
CA LEU A 11 27.37 13.41 -8.60
C LEU A 11 26.77 12.91 -7.28
N ASP A 12 27.22 13.45 -6.14
CA ASP A 12 26.67 13.11 -4.82
C ASP A 12 25.22 13.60 -4.66
N PHE A 13 24.86 14.73 -5.27
CA PHE A 13 23.48 15.22 -5.29
C PHE A 13 22.57 14.35 -6.17
N ILE A 14 23.08 13.85 -7.30
CA ILE A 14 22.35 12.90 -8.16
C ILE A 14 22.20 11.53 -7.48
N ILE A 15 23.22 11.08 -6.72
CA ILE A 15 23.15 9.84 -5.92
C ILE A 15 22.14 9.98 -4.77
N ALA A 16 22.03 11.16 -4.16
CA ALA A 16 21.00 11.45 -3.15
C ALA A 16 19.57 11.47 -3.72
N ILE A 17 19.39 11.88 -4.98
CA ILE A 17 18.11 11.84 -5.71
C ILE A 17 17.74 10.39 -6.09
N ALA A 18 18.71 9.53 -6.42
CA ALA A 18 18.48 8.15 -6.82
C ALA A 18 18.13 7.20 -5.64
N THR A 19 18.50 7.56 -4.41
CA THR A 19 18.38 6.67 -3.22
C THR A 19 17.22 7.01 -2.27
N ARG A 20 16.31 7.93 -2.65
CA ARG A 20 15.17 8.40 -1.82
C ARG A 20 15.57 8.75 -0.36
N GLY A 21 16.76 9.26 -0.14
CA GLY A 21 17.17 9.80 1.17
C GLY A 21 17.24 8.78 2.32
N ILE A 22 17.49 7.49 2.05
CA ILE A 22 17.76 6.53 3.13
C ILE A 22 19.22 6.68 3.57
N GLY A 23 19.38 7.48 4.63
CA GLY A 23 20.54 7.48 5.52
C GLY A 23 21.65 8.44 5.11
N LEU A 24 21.56 9.71 5.52
CA LEU A 24 22.72 10.53 5.95
C LEU A 24 22.34 11.95 6.39
N ILE A 25 21.61 12.14 7.50
CA ILE A 25 21.77 13.35 8.33
C ILE A 25 21.58 12.91 9.79
N PRO A 26 22.62 12.97 10.66
CA PRO A 26 23.43 14.16 10.88
C PRO A 26 24.94 13.88 10.91
N ARG A 27 25.60 13.97 9.75
CA ARG A 27 27.06 14.19 9.71
C ARG A 27 27.53 15.06 8.54
N ALA A 28 26.62 15.67 7.78
CA ALA A 28 26.98 16.57 6.68
C ALA A 28 27.29 18.02 7.13
N ALA A 29 27.12 18.35 8.42
CA ALA A 29 27.49 19.66 8.95
C ALA A 29 29.00 19.88 9.08
N GLN A 30 29.83 18.83 8.93
CA GLN A 30 31.29 18.93 9.03
C GLN A 30 32.03 18.89 7.68
N LEU A 31 31.34 18.68 6.55
CA LEU A 31 32.01 18.50 5.25
C LEU A 31 31.73 19.61 4.21
N ILE A 32 30.95 20.63 4.56
CA ILE A 32 30.76 21.80 3.68
C ILE A 32 30.95 23.07 4.51
N GLY A 33 32.21 23.42 4.78
CA GLY A 33 32.60 24.67 5.44
C GLY A 33 32.37 25.91 4.57
N GLY A 34 31.15 26.11 4.06
CA GLY A 34 30.86 27.24 3.17
C GLY A 34 29.40 27.51 2.80
N LEU A 35 28.44 26.64 3.08
CA LEU A 35 27.04 26.97 2.80
C LEU A 35 26.39 27.72 3.98
N SER A 36 26.08 28.99 3.76
CA SER A 36 25.30 29.78 4.73
C SER A 36 23.96 29.11 5.01
N TYR A 37 23.56 29.05 6.28
CA TYR A 37 22.25 28.55 6.72
C TYR A 37 21.06 29.12 5.91
N LYS A 38 21.19 30.36 5.43
CA LYS A 38 20.18 31.01 4.57
C LYS A 38 20.01 30.29 3.23
N VAL A 39 21.09 29.80 2.63
CA VAL A 39 21.08 29.06 1.34
C VAL A 39 20.42 27.70 1.50
N LEU A 40 20.74 26.98 2.58
CA LEU A 40 20.15 25.67 2.87
C LEU A 40 18.63 25.76 3.07
N LYS A 41 18.17 26.80 3.78
CA LYS A 41 16.74 27.03 4.00
C LYS A 41 15.98 27.32 2.70
N VAL A 42 16.57 28.08 1.78
CA VAL A 42 15.98 28.35 0.45
C VAL A 42 15.93 27.08 -0.40
N MET A 43 16.98 26.25 -0.36
CA MET A 43 17.00 24.98 -1.09
C MET A 43 15.92 24.00 -0.61
N LEU A 44 15.69 23.90 0.70
CA LEU A 44 14.61 23.09 1.28
C LEU A 44 13.23 23.59 0.86
N GLN A 45 13.01 24.90 0.87
CA GLN A 45 11.73 25.49 0.42
C GLN A 45 11.45 25.23 -1.06
N ILE A 46 12.48 25.26 -1.91
CA ILE A 46 12.35 24.93 -3.33
C ILE A 46 12.03 23.44 -3.50
N TYR A 47 12.68 22.56 -2.74
CA TYR A 47 12.40 21.12 -2.77
C TYR A 47 10.93 20.82 -2.40
N ASP A 48 10.44 21.37 -1.29
CA ASP A 48 9.06 21.17 -0.85
C ASP A 48 8.05 21.70 -1.88
N ALA A 49 8.34 22.86 -2.48
CA ALA A 49 7.49 23.44 -3.52
C ALA A 49 7.46 22.58 -4.80
N VAL A 50 8.60 21.99 -5.19
CA VAL A 50 8.69 21.07 -6.33
C VAL A 50 7.91 19.78 -6.07
N GLN A 51 8.03 19.19 -4.87
CA GLN A 51 7.28 17.99 -4.49
C GLN A 51 5.78 18.25 -4.40
N ALA A 52 5.36 19.38 -3.83
CA ALA A 52 3.96 19.77 -3.76
C ALA A 52 3.36 19.96 -5.16
N LYS A 53 4.10 20.60 -6.08
CA LYS A 53 3.64 20.81 -7.46
C LYS A 53 3.57 19.51 -8.25
N ALA A 54 4.51 18.59 -8.03
CA ALA A 54 4.46 17.24 -8.61
C ALA A 54 3.26 16.44 -8.09
N GLY A 55 2.97 16.51 -6.78
CA GLY A 55 1.79 15.89 -6.18
C GLY A 55 0.48 16.44 -6.74
N GLN A 56 0.37 17.77 -6.89
CA GLN A 56 -0.81 18.41 -7.49
C GLN A 56 -1.00 18.03 -8.97
N ALA A 57 0.08 17.95 -9.74
CA ALA A 57 0.02 17.53 -11.14
C ALA A 57 -0.42 16.06 -11.28
N LEU A 58 0.05 15.18 -10.40
CA LEU A 58 -0.37 13.78 -10.35
C LEU A 58 -1.84 13.64 -9.98
N GLU A 59 -2.30 14.36 -8.96
CA GLU A 59 -3.73 14.36 -8.56
C GLU A 59 -4.64 14.95 -9.65
N ALA A 60 -4.20 16.01 -10.34
CA ALA A 60 -4.92 16.58 -11.48
C ALA A 60 -5.03 15.57 -12.65
N SER A 61 -3.96 14.84 -12.94
CA SER A 61 -3.96 13.77 -13.95
C SER A 61 -4.89 12.62 -13.55
N ARG A 62 -4.87 12.20 -12.28
CA ARG A 62 -5.78 11.17 -11.73
C ARG A 62 -7.24 11.61 -11.77
N ALA A 63 -7.53 12.88 -11.46
CA ALA A 63 -8.88 13.44 -11.56
C ALA A 63 -9.37 13.52 -13.01
N ALA A 64 -8.49 13.85 -13.96
CA ALA A 64 -8.81 13.83 -15.39
C ALA A 64 -9.11 12.41 -15.89
N GLN A 65 -8.31 11.42 -15.48
CA GLN A 65 -8.52 10.02 -15.82
C GLN A 65 -9.84 9.49 -15.25
N ARG A 66 -10.13 9.73 -13.97
CA ARG A 66 -11.42 9.37 -13.34
C ARG A 66 -12.62 9.96 -14.07
N ARG A 67 -12.52 11.21 -14.56
CA ARG A 67 -13.58 11.86 -15.34
C ARG A 67 -13.77 11.20 -16.72
N LEU A 68 -12.72 10.68 -17.32
CA LEU A 68 -12.80 9.96 -18.59
C LEU A 68 -13.45 8.58 -18.39
N ASP A 69 -13.05 7.86 -17.34
CA ASP A 69 -13.56 6.53 -17.03
C ASP A 69 -15.06 6.56 -16.67
N VAL A 70 -15.52 7.58 -15.93
CA VAL A 70 -16.95 7.77 -15.62
C VAL A 70 -17.76 8.09 -16.90
N LYS A 71 -17.20 8.87 -17.83
CA LYS A 71 -17.85 9.16 -19.12
C LYS A 71 -17.94 7.91 -20.00
N LEU A 72 -16.88 7.10 -20.00
CA LEU A 72 -16.82 5.84 -20.73
C LEU A 72 -17.82 4.83 -20.16
N ASN A 73 -17.86 4.65 -18.84
CA ASN A 73 -18.79 3.73 -18.17
C ASN A 73 -20.26 4.14 -18.35
N ARG A 74 -20.56 5.44 -18.42
CA ARG A 74 -21.91 5.94 -18.73
C ARG A 74 -22.31 5.67 -20.19
N ALA A 75 -21.35 5.63 -21.12
CA ALA A 75 -21.59 5.40 -22.54
C ALA A 75 -21.72 3.91 -22.92
N ILE A 76 -21.16 3.00 -22.12
CA ILE A 76 -21.07 1.57 -22.45
C ILE A 76 -22.09 0.69 -21.73
N ALA A 77 -22.88 1.21 -20.78
CA ALA A 77 -23.85 0.43 -19.99
C ALA A 77 -24.80 -0.43 -20.88
N PRO A 78 -24.66 -1.78 -20.93
CA PRO A 78 -25.46 -2.63 -21.79
C PRO A 78 -26.61 -3.32 -21.03
N LYS A 79 -27.74 -3.51 -21.72
CA LYS A 79 -28.79 -4.47 -21.36
C LYS A 79 -28.26 -5.90 -21.54
N SER A 80 -28.24 -6.66 -20.44
CA SER A 80 -28.15 -8.13 -20.29
C SER A 80 -27.17 -8.97 -21.15
N ASN A 81 -26.38 -9.74 -20.41
CA ASN A 81 -25.78 -11.06 -20.70
C ASN A 81 -24.77 -11.19 -21.85
N THR A 82 -23.49 -11.26 -21.47
CA THR A 82 -22.49 -12.17 -22.06
C THR A 82 -21.39 -12.44 -21.03
N LEU A 83 -21.13 -13.72 -20.77
CA LEU A 83 -19.98 -14.22 -20.02
C LEU A 83 -18.69 -13.69 -20.66
N ASN A 84 -17.94 -12.84 -19.95
CA ASN A 84 -16.62 -12.41 -20.36
C ASN A 84 -15.60 -13.04 -19.40
N VAL A 85 -14.81 -13.97 -19.93
CA VAL A 85 -13.71 -14.61 -19.23
C VAL A 85 -12.60 -13.57 -19.09
N ASN A 86 -12.62 -12.81 -17.99
CA ASN A 86 -11.46 -12.02 -17.58
C ASN A 86 -10.37 -12.98 -17.12
N THR A 87 -9.34 -13.16 -17.92
CA THR A 87 -8.06 -13.80 -17.56
C THR A 87 -7.20 -12.89 -16.65
N GLY A 88 -7.83 -12.15 -15.73
CA GLY A 88 -7.15 -11.28 -14.77
C GLY A 88 -6.68 -12.09 -13.58
N LEU A 89 -5.38 -12.34 -13.47
CA LEU A 89 -4.77 -12.83 -12.24
C LEU A 89 -5.07 -11.80 -11.13
N LYS A 90 -5.75 -12.25 -10.07
CA LYS A 90 -6.30 -11.41 -9.01
C LYS A 90 -5.31 -11.29 -7.86
N GLN A 91 -5.15 -10.08 -7.33
CA GLN A 91 -4.19 -9.77 -6.27
C GLN A 91 -4.96 -9.51 -4.98
N THR A 92 -5.12 -10.57 -4.20
CA THR A 92 -5.81 -10.59 -2.92
C THR A 92 -4.78 -10.59 -1.79
N GLY A 93 -5.17 -10.23 -0.57
CA GLY A 93 -4.31 -10.43 0.61
C GLY A 93 -4.06 -11.92 0.90
N GLY A 94 -4.92 -12.80 0.38
CA GLY A 94 -4.73 -14.25 0.34
C GLY A 94 -5.93 -14.96 -0.31
N GLY A 95 -5.68 -15.93 -1.20
CA GLY A 95 -6.68 -16.83 -1.80
C GLY A 95 -7.62 -16.25 -2.86
N GLY A 96 -8.51 -17.07 -3.42
CA GLY A 96 -9.37 -16.74 -4.58
C GLY A 96 -10.58 -15.81 -4.30
N TYR A 97 -11.18 -15.29 -5.37
CA TYR A 97 -12.31 -14.34 -5.35
C TYR A 97 -13.68 -15.03 -5.44
N SER A 98 -14.69 -14.47 -4.77
CA SER A 98 -16.11 -14.76 -5.02
C SER A 98 -16.95 -13.47 -5.02
N ALA A 99 -18.05 -13.41 -5.79
CA ALA A 99 -18.95 -12.24 -5.80
C ALA A 99 -19.58 -11.96 -4.42
N SER A 100 -19.75 -13.00 -3.60
CA SER A 100 -20.16 -12.88 -2.19
C SER A 100 -19.09 -12.24 -1.29
N ALA A 101 -17.81 -12.23 -1.69
CA ALA A 101 -16.75 -11.61 -0.89
C ALA A 101 -16.79 -10.09 -0.94
N ASP A 102 -17.19 -9.50 -2.07
CA ASP A 102 -17.31 -8.04 -2.20
C ASP A 102 -18.39 -7.48 -1.28
N GLU A 103 -19.56 -8.13 -1.23
CA GLU A 103 -20.65 -7.75 -0.33
C GLU A 103 -20.23 -7.82 1.15
N LEU A 104 -19.45 -8.85 1.52
CA LEU A 104 -18.92 -8.96 2.87
C LEU A 104 -17.88 -7.88 3.18
N TYR A 105 -17.01 -7.54 2.22
CA TYR A 105 -16.04 -6.47 2.38
C TYR A 105 -16.73 -5.11 2.54
N ASP A 106 -17.79 -4.86 1.79
CA ASP A 106 -18.58 -3.63 1.93
C ASP A 106 -19.28 -3.58 3.29
N ALA A 107 -19.86 -4.67 3.76
CA ALA A 107 -20.43 -4.75 5.12
C ALA A 107 -19.38 -4.53 6.22
N ILE A 108 -18.15 -5.03 6.04
CA ILE A 108 -17.04 -4.78 6.96
C ILE A 108 -16.64 -3.30 6.94
N ARG A 109 -16.55 -2.68 5.77
CA ARG A 109 -16.25 -1.25 5.64
C ARG A 109 -17.31 -0.40 6.36
N ASP A 110 -18.58 -0.72 6.18
CA ASP A 110 -19.68 0.03 6.77
C ASP A 110 -19.83 -0.17 8.29
N SER A 111 -19.22 -1.21 8.86
CA SER A 111 -19.24 -1.46 10.31
C SER A 111 -18.38 -0.46 11.10
N ASP A 112 -18.95 0.09 12.18
CA ASP A 112 -18.26 0.97 13.14
C ASP A 112 -18.00 0.29 14.50
N THR A 113 -18.48 -0.93 14.69
CA THR A 113 -18.37 -1.68 15.95
C THR A 113 -17.32 -2.80 15.92
N ASP A 114 -17.01 -3.32 14.74
CA ASP A 114 -16.15 -4.48 14.55
C ASP A 114 -14.76 -4.35 15.21
N VAL A 115 -14.09 -3.21 15.04
CA VAL A 115 -12.77 -2.94 15.63
C VAL A 115 -12.80 -3.06 17.16
N SER A 116 -13.85 -2.52 17.78
CA SER A 116 -14.00 -2.56 19.25
C SER A 116 -14.30 -3.98 19.74
N MET A 117 -15.14 -4.73 19.02
CA MET A 117 -15.47 -6.12 19.35
C MET A 117 -14.26 -7.04 19.18
N ILE A 118 -13.55 -6.95 18.06
CA ILE A 118 -12.33 -7.72 17.80
C ILE A 118 -11.28 -7.43 18.87
N ALA A 119 -11.06 -6.17 19.24
CA ALA A 119 -10.12 -5.80 20.29
C ALA A 119 -10.49 -6.43 21.64
N SER A 120 -11.78 -6.40 22.00
CA SER A 120 -12.28 -7.05 23.22
C SER A 120 -12.10 -8.56 23.20
N ASN A 121 -12.38 -9.21 22.06
CA ASN A 121 -12.32 -10.67 21.94
C ASN A 121 -10.89 -11.19 21.92
N THR A 122 -9.96 -10.47 21.27
CA THR A 122 -8.60 -10.95 21.01
C THR A 122 -7.55 -10.41 21.99
N GLY A 123 -7.87 -9.33 22.72
CA GLY A 123 -6.91 -8.62 23.57
C GLY A 123 -5.92 -7.72 22.81
N PHE A 124 -6.02 -7.61 21.48
CA PHE A 124 -5.23 -6.65 20.72
C PHE A 124 -5.75 -5.22 20.94
N LYS A 125 -4.83 -4.24 20.85
CA LYS A 125 -5.21 -2.82 20.93
C LYS A 125 -6.13 -2.44 19.76
N PRO A 126 -7.22 -1.69 19.99
CA PRO A 126 -8.12 -1.22 18.92
C PRO A 126 -7.38 -0.50 17.79
N GLU A 127 -6.36 0.29 18.11
CA GLU A 127 -5.52 0.99 17.13
C GLU A 127 -4.80 0.04 16.15
N ASN A 128 -4.42 -1.15 16.60
CA ASN A 128 -3.77 -2.15 15.75
C ASN A 128 -4.80 -2.86 14.87
N ILE A 129 -5.98 -3.17 15.42
CA ILE A 129 -7.08 -3.74 14.64
C ILE A 129 -7.53 -2.74 13.55
N GLN A 130 -7.65 -1.45 13.87
CA GLN A 130 -7.99 -0.43 12.90
C GLN A 130 -6.94 -0.33 11.77
N LYS A 131 -5.65 -0.46 12.09
CA LYS A 131 -4.59 -0.46 11.06
C LYS A 131 -4.73 -1.65 10.11
N VAL A 132 -5.08 -2.84 10.62
CA VAL A 132 -5.37 -4.00 9.77
C VAL A 132 -6.62 -3.75 8.94
N LYS A 133 -7.70 -3.23 9.55
CA LYS A 133 -8.93 -2.89 8.82
C LYS A 133 -8.64 -1.95 7.64
N ASN A 134 -7.84 -0.91 7.89
CA ASN A 134 -7.43 0.03 6.84
C ASN A 134 -6.59 -0.65 5.76
N HIS A 135 -5.58 -1.43 6.17
CA HIS A 135 -4.70 -2.16 5.26
C HIS A 135 -5.45 -3.08 4.30
N VAL A 136 -6.32 -3.94 4.84
CA VAL A 136 -7.00 -4.98 4.07
C VAL A 136 -8.15 -4.40 3.26
N PHE A 137 -8.98 -3.53 3.85
CA PHE A 137 -10.26 -3.16 3.25
C PHE A 137 -10.28 -1.79 2.56
N TYR A 138 -9.39 -0.86 2.93
CA TYR A 138 -9.49 0.54 2.49
C TYR A 138 -8.31 1.04 1.65
N ASP A 139 -7.10 0.70 2.06
CA ASP A 139 -5.87 1.25 1.53
C ASP A 139 -5.59 0.77 0.10
N GLU A 140 -4.96 1.63 -0.69
CA GLU A 140 -4.41 1.26 -1.99
C GLU A 140 -2.94 0.86 -1.84
N HIS A 141 -2.55 -0.16 -2.60
CA HIS A 141 -1.23 -0.78 -2.56
C HIS A 141 -0.61 -0.80 -3.95
N LEU A 142 0.72 -0.86 -4.03
CA LEU A 142 1.40 -1.17 -5.28
C LEU A 142 1.32 -2.69 -5.52
N LEU A 143 0.33 -3.09 -6.30
CA LEU A 143 0.04 -4.47 -6.64
C LEU A 143 0.99 -4.93 -7.76
N ASP A 144 2.09 -5.58 -7.38
CA ASP A 144 3.23 -5.91 -8.25
C ASP A 144 3.51 -7.42 -8.42
N ARG A 145 2.71 -8.28 -7.79
CA ARG A 145 2.86 -9.76 -7.79
C ARG A 145 3.04 -10.39 -9.18
N TYR A 146 2.44 -9.80 -10.21
CA TYR A 146 2.44 -10.37 -11.55
C TYR A 146 3.35 -9.66 -12.56
N VAL A 147 4.23 -8.77 -12.08
CA VAL A 147 5.21 -8.07 -12.93
C VAL A 147 6.11 -9.06 -13.67
N ASP A 148 6.58 -10.10 -13.01
CA ASP A 148 7.43 -11.13 -13.62
C ASP A 148 6.69 -11.99 -14.66
N TYR A 149 5.35 -12.00 -14.63
CA TYR A 149 4.49 -12.64 -15.61
C TYR A 149 4.07 -11.70 -16.75
N GLY A 150 4.68 -10.50 -16.83
CA GLY A 150 4.41 -9.50 -17.86
C GLY A 150 3.17 -8.63 -17.60
N ILE A 151 2.57 -8.71 -16.41
CA ILE A 151 1.44 -7.85 -16.02
C ILE A 151 1.98 -6.63 -15.28
N PRO A 152 1.78 -5.39 -15.78
CA PRO A 152 2.33 -4.21 -15.15
C PRO A 152 1.76 -4.01 -13.74
N ALA A 153 2.61 -3.54 -12.81
CA ALA A 153 2.17 -3.18 -11.48
C ALA A 153 1.09 -2.08 -11.55
N LYS A 154 0.09 -2.20 -10.68
CA LYS A 154 -1.01 -1.23 -10.58
C LYS A 154 -1.17 -0.75 -9.14
N VAL A 155 -1.64 0.48 -8.96
CA VAL A 155 -2.08 0.96 -7.64
C VAL A 155 -3.57 0.69 -7.51
N GLY A 156 -3.96 0.01 -6.43
CA GLY A 156 -5.36 -0.30 -6.17
C GLY A 156 -5.56 -1.03 -4.84
N ARG A 157 -6.83 -1.23 -4.47
CA ARG A 157 -7.19 -2.07 -3.32
C ARG A 157 -6.95 -3.54 -3.64
N PHE A 158 -6.81 -4.36 -2.60
CA PHE A 158 -6.83 -5.80 -2.73
C PHE A 158 -8.17 -6.28 -3.31
N ASP A 159 -8.10 -7.35 -4.10
CA ASP A 159 -9.29 -8.10 -4.51
C ASP A 159 -9.87 -8.82 -3.27
N SER A 160 -11.20 -8.85 -3.14
CA SER A 160 -11.88 -9.42 -1.98
C SER A 160 -11.84 -10.95 -1.97
N THR A 161 -11.72 -11.55 -0.78
CA THR A 161 -11.75 -13.01 -0.58
C THR A 161 -12.67 -13.42 0.55
N ILE A 162 -13.31 -14.58 0.40
CA ILE A 162 -14.36 -15.01 1.32
C ILE A 162 -13.76 -15.50 2.64
N GLU A 163 -12.57 -16.09 2.60
CA GLU A 163 -11.86 -16.59 3.78
C GLU A 163 -11.43 -15.44 4.69
N GLN A 164 -10.87 -14.37 4.13
CA GLN A 164 -10.49 -13.17 4.89
C GLN A 164 -11.72 -12.46 5.48
N ALA A 165 -12.80 -12.35 4.70
CA ALA A 165 -14.05 -11.79 5.19
C ALA A 165 -14.63 -12.62 6.36
N ASN A 166 -14.66 -13.94 6.20
CA ASN A 166 -15.15 -14.86 7.23
C ASN A 166 -14.26 -14.83 8.47
N ALA A 167 -12.94 -14.75 8.31
CA ALA A 167 -12.00 -14.60 9.42
C ALA A 167 -12.27 -13.32 10.20
N TRP A 168 -12.49 -12.19 9.52
CA TRP A 168 -12.87 -10.93 10.17
C TRP A 168 -14.16 -11.08 10.98
N LYS A 169 -15.21 -11.71 10.42
CA LYS A 169 -16.46 -11.96 11.14
C LYS A 169 -16.28 -12.91 12.33
N ARG A 170 -15.43 -13.93 12.23
CA ARG A 170 -15.11 -14.81 13.38
C ARG A 170 -14.37 -14.07 14.49
N LEU A 171 -13.41 -13.20 14.13
CA LEU A 171 -12.72 -12.33 15.08
C LEU A 171 -13.71 -11.40 15.80
N GLU A 172 -14.65 -10.82 15.06
CA GLU A 172 -15.69 -9.93 15.58
C GLU A 172 -16.68 -10.67 16.50
N ASN A 173 -17.08 -11.88 16.12
CA ASN A 173 -18.05 -12.69 16.89
C ASN A 173 -17.42 -13.45 18.07
N GLY A 174 -16.09 -13.43 18.22
CA GLY A 174 -15.38 -14.17 19.27
C GLY A 174 -15.30 -15.68 19.01
N THR A 175 -15.55 -16.12 17.77
CA THR A 175 -15.48 -17.53 17.34
C THR A 175 -14.24 -17.81 16.47
N TYR A 176 -13.22 -16.96 16.60
CA TYR A 176 -12.00 -17.05 15.82
C TYR A 176 -11.14 -18.27 16.16
N THR A 177 -10.33 -18.64 15.19
CA THR A 177 -9.36 -19.74 15.27
C THR A 177 -7.93 -19.20 15.38
N ASP A 178 -6.97 -20.07 15.70
CA ASP A 178 -5.55 -19.71 15.67
C ASP A 178 -5.07 -19.32 14.26
N LEU A 179 -5.72 -19.84 13.21
CA LEU A 179 -5.47 -19.46 11.83
C LEU A 179 -5.90 -18.01 11.57
N ASP A 180 -7.05 -17.59 12.09
CA ASP A 180 -7.51 -16.20 11.98
C ASP A 180 -6.57 -15.23 12.70
N ILE A 181 -6.03 -15.64 13.87
CA ILE A 181 -5.02 -14.86 14.60
C ILE A 181 -3.69 -14.83 13.83
N THR A 182 -3.32 -15.91 13.14
CA THR A 182 -2.13 -15.96 12.28
C THR A 182 -2.26 -14.98 11.13
N TRP A 183 -3.40 -14.99 10.44
CA TRP A 183 -3.71 -14.03 9.40
C TRP A 183 -3.70 -12.59 9.93
N LEU A 184 -4.33 -12.31 11.07
CA LEU A 184 -4.33 -10.97 11.67
C LEU A 184 -2.91 -10.45 11.96
N LYS A 185 -2.01 -11.35 12.40
CA LYS A 185 -0.58 -11.04 12.60
C LYS A 185 0.16 -10.82 11.29
N HIS A 186 -0.15 -11.60 10.26
CA HIS A 186 0.39 -11.39 8.91
C HIS A 186 0.07 -9.97 8.43
N GLU A 187 -1.21 -9.59 8.39
CA GLU A 187 -1.64 -8.29 7.90
C GLU A 187 -1.05 -7.12 8.72
N THR A 188 -0.91 -7.31 10.03
CA THR A 188 -0.24 -6.33 10.90
C THR A 188 1.23 -6.14 10.52
N ALA A 189 1.95 -7.24 10.29
CA ALA A 189 3.38 -7.21 9.98
C ALA A 189 3.64 -6.74 8.55
N GLU A 190 2.80 -7.13 7.59
CA GLU A 190 2.88 -6.69 6.20
C GLU A 190 2.71 -5.17 6.13
N ARG A 191 1.64 -4.64 6.75
CA ARG A 191 1.42 -3.19 6.80
C ARG A 191 2.56 -2.43 7.46
N TRP A 192 3.12 -2.98 8.54
CA TRP A 192 4.28 -2.37 9.18
C TRP A 192 5.48 -2.34 8.24
N TYR A 193 5.74 -3.41 7.50
CA TYR A 193 6.88 -3.52 6.58
C TYR A 193 6.74 -2.53 5.41
N GLU A 194 5.57 -2.48 4.76
CA GLU A 194 5.28 -1.52 3.69
C GLU A 194 5.55 -0.09 4.13
N LYS A 195 5.07 0.30 5.32
CA LYS A 195 5.29 1.65 5.85
C LYS A 195 6.73 1.91 6.23
N LYS A 196 7.42 0.91 6.77
CA LYS A 196 8.79 1.04 7.25
C LYS A 196 9.79 1.19 6.11
N TYR A 197 9.59 0.44 5.03
CA TYR A 197 10.54 0.34 3.91
C TYR A 197 10.04 0.99 2.61
N ASN A 198 8.79 1.48 2.59
CA ASN A 198 8.13 1.96 1.37
C ASN A 198 8.21 0.92 0.25
N SER A 199 8.01 -0.35 0.61
CA SER A 199 8.06 -1.49 -0.30
C SER A 199 6.79 -1.61 -1.12
N GLY A 200 6.84 -2.41 -2.19
CA GLY A 200 5.64 -2.93 -2.84
C GLY A 200 5.00 -4.06 -2.02
N TYR A 201 3.85 -4.51 -2.49
CA TYR A 201 3.08 -5.60 -1.88
C TYR A 201 3.91 -6.90 -1.82
N SER A 202 4.50 -7.33 -2.94
CA SER A 202 5.16 -8.64 -3.02
C SER A 202 6.34 -8.76 -2.07
N GLU A 203 7.12 -7.69 -1.89
CA GLU A 203 8.24 -7.69 -0.96
C GLU A 203 7.77 -7.81 0.50
N ALA A 204 6.77 -7.01 0.89
CA ALA A 204 6.22 -7.03 2.25
C ALA A 204 5.60 -8.39 2.56
N HIS A 205 4.79 -8.90 1.64
CA HIS A 205 4.13 -10.19 1.74
C HIS A 205 5.15 -11.32 1.94
N ASN A 206 6.10 -11.46 1.01
CA ASN A 206 7.12 -12.52 1.06
C ASN A 206 7.97 -12.45 2.33
N ARG A 207 8.23 -11.25 2.85
CA ARG A 207 9.00 -11.08 4.08
C ARG A 207 8.27 -11.62 5.31
N VAL A 208 6.96 -11.49 5.34
CA VAL A 208 6.12 -11.81 6.50
C VAL A 208 5.60 -13.24 6.44
N ASP A 209 5.31 -13.74 5.25
CA ASP A 209 4.66 -15.02 4.99
C ASP A 209 5.37 -16.21 5.67
N SER A 210 6.71 -16.21 5.65
CA SER A 210 7.54 -17.22 6.33
C SER A 210 7.32 -17.35 7.85
N ARG A 211 6.75 -16.32 8.50
CA ARG A 211 6.50 -16.30 9.94
C ARG A 211 5.02 -16.43 10.28
N TRP A 212 4.17 -15.76 9.50
CA TRP A 212 2.72 -15.82 9.61
C TRP A 212 2.19 -15.90 8.19
N SER A 213 1.55 -17.02 7.82
CA SER A 213 0.99 -17.18 6.49
C SER A 213 -0.09 -16.14 6.22
N GLY A 214 -0.07 -15.54 5.03
CA GLY A 214 -1.11 -14.63 4.55
C GLY A 214 -2.40 -15.35 4.15
N PHE A 215 -2.34 -16.67 3.98
CA PHE A 215 -3.50 -17.51 3.71
C PHE A 215 -3.44 -18.82 4.49
N PRO A 216 -3.63 -18.78 5.82
CA PRO A 216 -3.43 -19.92 6.69
C PRO A 216 -4.55 -20.97 6.63
N TRP A 217 -5.59 -20.77 5.81
CA TRP A 217 -6.77 -21.63 5.72
C TRP A 217 -6.74 -22.62 4.54
N GLU A 218 -5.69 -22.60 3.71
CA GLU A 218 -5.48 -23.69 2.74
C GLU A 218 -5.09 -24.96 3.50
N GLU A 219 -5.90 -26.01 3.36
CA GLU A 219 -5.56 -27.35 3.85
C GLU A 219 -4.36 -27.90 3.04
N GLU A 220 -3.42 -28.55 3.72
CA GLU A 220 -2.37 -29.38 3.08
C GLU A 220 -2.97 -30.60 2.35
#